data_AF-A0A2P7QUM0-F1
#
_entry.id   AF-A0A2P7QUM0-F1
#
_cell.length_a   1.000
_cell.length_b   1.000
_cell.length_c   1.000
_cell.angle_alpha   90.00
_cell.angle_beta   90.00
_cell.angle_gamma   90.00
#
_symmetry.space_group_name_H-M   'P 1'
#
loop_
_entity.id
_entity.type
_entity.pdbx_description
1 polymer ?
#
loop_
_entity_poly.entity_id
_entity_poly.type
_entity_poly.pdbx_seq_one_letter_code
_entity_poly.pdbx_strand_id
1 'polypeptide(L)'
;MRITHFAAALAAASLLASAVSAQTPPAPTDDSAEDIAKDAARDLKDSRFYNKPGATRAQYDSDWQECRLIARGSRTPTGTIPYYYNPAVVSPIAAGIGAGIGGLIAGAIAEGQQRRANRRTCLMIKGWRLVEPSPAVTAKVAAMTEAQREAHFNAIVGAERVEGEITERKTFALAADPALKLDAPVDGPSSLYLGKKIDIAAPLTLAPGEGAIVIAFRRPDEGSAGRSASLAMARYDVEGRDLVYQPRDWKKTGDKTTYAVIAQSSDRKAPLEVQVLRVTAGDYVITGSSVGKGVIVTSNCFGAPTFHVGAGKTVYLGDFIPYMDVKLSTGKKFFGLGYSEHLADARAALAAKQPELASAMQPATIRNRATFACSAITMDRWDLPGKEELALPEPKTDPVTLSRR
;
A
#
# COMPACT_ATOMS: atom_id res chain seq x y z
N MET A 1 -43.94 40.04 31.56
CA MET A 1 -43.16 39.81 32.79
C MET A 1 -41.93 38.99 32.40
N ARG A 2 -40.75 39.60 32.44
CA ARG A 2 -39.44 39.00 32.14
C ARG A 2 -39.04 38.09 33.32
N ILE A 3 -38.44 36.93 33.07
CA ILE A 3 -37.18 36.49 33.73
C ILE A 3 -36.36 35.65 32.73
N THR A 4 -35.16 36.13 32.49
CA THR A 4 -33.99 35.57 31.79
C THR A 4 -33.16 34.66 32.70
N HIS A 5 -32.60 33.55 32.20
CA HIS A 5 -31.28 32.96 32.55
C HIS A 5 -30.83 32.08 31.35
N PHE A 6 -29.85 32.45 30.52
CA PHE A 6 -28.38 32.42 30.62
C PHE A 6 -27.70 31.02 30.68
N ALA A 7 -26.91 30.74 29.63
CA ALA A 7 -25.66 29.94 29.52
C ALA A 7 -25.71 28.42 29.84
N ALA A 8 -24.96 27.52 29.19
CA ALA A 8 -23.74 27.66 28.38
C ALA A 8 -23.67 26.55 27.32
N ALA A 9 -23.15 26.91 26.14
CA ALA A 9 -22.76 25.98 25.09
C ALA A 9 -21.44 25.29 25.46
N LEU A 10 -21.45 23.96 25.63
CA LEU A 10 -20.23 23.16 25.58
C LEU A 10 -19.81 22.98 24.11
N ALA A 11 -18.90 23.82 23.66
CA ALA A 11 -18.09 23.54 22.48
C ALA A 11 -17.10 22.43 22.83
N ALA A 12 -17.39 21.19 22.41
CA ALA A 12 -16.42 20.11 22.41
C ALA A 12 -15.38 20.38 21.31
N ALA A 13 -14.35 21.15 21.64
CA ALA A 13 -13.14 21.24 20.85
C ALA A 13 -12.42 19.89 20.94
N SER A 14 -12.62 19.03 19.94
CA SER A 14 -11.80 17.84 19.73
C SER A 14 -10.39 18.26 19.30
N LEU A 15 -9.57 18.63 20.28
CA LEU A 15 -8.12 18.73 20.15
C LEU A 15 -7.60 17.31 19.89
N LEU A 16 -7.42 16.97 18.62
CA LEU A 16 -6.50 15.90 18.22
C LEU A 16 -5.10 16.34 18.65
N ALA A 17 -4.72 15.97 19.88
CA ALA A 17 -3.34 16.05 20.32
C ALA A 17 -2.51 15.24 19.33
N SER A 18 -1.77 15.95 18.48
CA SER A 18 -0.78 15.36 17.60
C SER A 18 0.33 14.86 18.50
N ALA A 19 0.28 13.58 18.86
CA ALA A 19 1.40 12.93 19.52
C ALA A 19 2.62 13.12 18.62
N VAL A 20 3.64 13.78 19.17
CA VAL A 20 4.95 13.88 18.55
C VAL A 20 5.50 12.46 18.51
N SER A 21 5.33 11.76 17.38
CA SER A 21 5.93 10.44 17.17
C SER A 21 7.44 10.59 17.28
N ALA A 22 8.02 9.99 18.33
CA ALA A 22 9.46 9.87 18.48
C ALA A 22 10.00 9.07 17.28
N GLN A 23 11.01 9.63 16.60
CA GLN A 23 11.72 8.94 15.53
C GLN A 23 12.56 7.83 16.14
N THR A 24 12.26 6.58 15.80
CA THR A 24 13.18 5.47 16.08
C THR A 24 14.35 5.59 15.11
N PRO A 25 15.61 5.62 15.57
CA PRO A 25 16.75 5.58 14.68
C PRO A 25 16.71 4.30 13.81
N PRO A 26 17.23 4.35 12.57
CA PRO A 26 17.31 3.16 11.72
C PRO A 26 18.08 2.04 12.46
N ALA A 27 17.68 0.79 12.24
CA ALA A 27 18.39 -0.35 12.84
C ALA A 27 19.86 -0.36 12.37
N PRO A 28 20.81 -0.77 13.22
CA PRO A 28 22.20 -0.97 12.81
C PRO A 28 22.25 -1.87 11.56
N THR A 29 23.01 -1.46 10.56
CA THR A 29 23.14 -2.15 9.26
C THR A 29 24.34 -3.08 9.20
N ASP A 30 25.07 -3.24 10.31
CA ASP A 30 26.45 -3.75 10.34
C ASP A 30 26.52 -5.27 10.60
N ASP A 31 25.45 -6.00 10.27
CA ASP A 31 25.45 -7.47 10.35
C ASP A 31 26.51 -8.02 9.37
N SER A 32 27.42 -8.88 9.86
CA SER A 32 28.39 -9.53 8.98
C SER A 32 27.72 -10.53 8.03
N ALA A 33 28.38 -10.90 6.93
CA ALA A 33 27.84 -11.92 6.01
C ALA A 33 27.55 -13.25 6.73
N GLU A 34 28.37 -13.62 7.71
CA GLU A 34 28.18 -14.82 8.53
C GLU A 34 26.96 -14.71 9.44
N ASP A 35 26.73 -13.54 10.05
CA ASP A 35 25.55 -13.32 10.91
C ASP A 35 24.26 -13.34 10.09
N ILE A 36 24.29 -12.74 8.90
CA ILE A 36 23.18 -12.78 7.94
C ILE A 36 22.90 -14.23 7.54
N ALA A 37 23.91 -15.01 7.17
CA ALA A 37 23.75 -16.40 6.75
C ALA A 37 23.15 -17.26 7.89
N LYS A 38 23.62 -17.08 9.14
CA LYS A 38 23.09 -17.77 10.32
C LYS A 38 21.63 -17.42 10.59
N ASP A 39 21.25 -16.15 10.48
CA ASP A 39 19.88 -15.71 10.69
C ASP A 39 18.95 -16.14 9.53
N ALA A 40 19.40 -16.03 8.29
CA ALA A 40 18.67 -16.47 7.09
C ALA A 40 18.45 -17.99 7.09
N ALA A 41 19.42 -18.77 7.56
CA ALA A 41 19.30 -20.23 7.70
C ALA A 41 18.11 -20.64 8.59
N ARG A 42 17.65 -19.79 9.51
CA ARG A 42 16.45 -20.07 10.35
C ARG A 42 15.15 -20.14 9.55
N ASP A 43 15.13 -19.57 8.34
CA ASP A 43 14.02 -19.65 7.40
C ASP A 43 14.16 -20.81 6.40
N LEU A 44 15.30 -21.51 6.39
CA LEU A 44 15.56 -22.72 5.59
C LEU A 44 15.38 -23.95 6.50
N LYS A 45 14.17 -24.50 6.50
CA LYS A 45 13.78 -25.63 7.35
C LYS A 45 13.43 -26.84 6.50
N ASP A 46 13.53 -28.01 7.11
CA ASP A 46 13.02 -29.28 6.59
C ASP A 46 11.56 -29.19 6.11
N SER A 47 10.74 -28.43 6.82
CA SER A 47 9.30 -28.25 6.60
C SER A 47 8.95 -27.11 5.64
N ARG A 48 9.89 -26.19 5.37
CA ARG A 48 9.71 -25.10 4.39
C ARG A 48 11.02 -24.39 4.06
N PHE A 49 11.19 -23.98 2.82
CA PHE A 49 12.33 -23.16 2.40
C PHE A 49 11.99 -22.25 1.22
N TYR A 50 12.89 -21.33 0.87
CA TYR A 50 12.72 -20.47 -0.31
C TYR A 50 13.61 -20.92 -1.45
N ASN A 51 13.07 -20.94 -2.67
CA ASN A 51 13.81 -21.25 -3.88
C ASN A 51 13.52 -20.24 -5.00
N LYS A 52 14.53 -19.85 -5.74
CA LYS A 52 14.41 -19.03 -6.96
C LYS A 52 15.30 -19.67 -8.02
N PRO A 53 14.76 -20.21 -9.13
CA PRO A 53 15.59 -20.86 -10.14
C PRO A 53 16.73 -19.96 -10.63
N GLY A 54 17.93 -20.55 -10.76
CA GLY A 54 19.16 -19.86 -11.14
C GLY A 54 19.77 -18.97 -10.06
N ALA A 55 19.15 -18.84 -8.88
CA ALA A 55 19.72 -18.06 -7.79
C ALA A 55 20.78 -18.84 -7.00
N THR A 56 21.71 -18.12 -6.36
CA THR A 56 22.70 -18.71 -5.46
C THR A 56 22.27 -18.55 -4.00
N ARG A 57 22.89 -19.32 -3.10
CA ARG A 57 22.72 -19.11 -1.65
C ARG A 57 23.10 -17.69 -1.21
N ALA A 58 24.18 -17.13 -1.75
CA ALA A 58 24.59 -15.77 -1.44
C ALA A 58 23.54 -14.73 -1.87
N GLN A 59 22.88 -14.95 -3.02
CA GLN A 59 21.77 -14.10 -3.45
C GLN A 59 20.55 -14.24 -2.53
N TYR A 60 20.25 -15.45 -2.03
CA TYR A 60 19.22 -15.65 -1.01
C TYR A 60 19.52 -14.84 0.26
N ASP A 61 20.72 -14.98 0.81
CA ASP A 61 21.12 -14.31 2.04
C ASP A 61 21.09 -12.78 1.88
N SER A 62 21.53 -12.26 0.73
CA SER A 62 21.46 -10.84 0.37
C SER A 62 20.01 -10.33 0.28
N ASP A 63 19.15 -11.02 -0.48
CA ASP A 63 17.74 -10.65 -0.60
C ASP A 63 16.99 -10.77 0.74
N TRP A 64 17.34 -11.78 1.54
CA TRP A 64 16.79 -11.98 2.87
C TRP A 64 17.12 -10.81 3.80
N GLN A 65 18.39 -10.35 3.81
CA GLN A 65 18.81 -9.22 4.63
C GLN A 65 18.14 -7.92 4.18
N GLU A 66 18.08 -7.67 2.86
CA GLU A 66 17.40 -6.50 2.34
C GLU A 66 15.91 -6.50 2.74
N CYS A 67 15.21 -7.63 2.56
CA CYS A 67 13.83 -7.78 2.96
C CYS A 67 13.63 -7.67 4.48
N ARG A 68 14.61 -8.09 5.30
CA ARG A 68 14.61 -7.88 6.76
C ARG A 68 14.71 -6.38 7.09
N LEU A 69 15.59 -5.64 6.44
CA LEU A 69 15.76 -4.20 6.66
C LEU A 69 14.52 -3.41 6.20
N ILE A 70 13.91 -3.78 5.08
CA ILE A 70 12.65 -3.19 4.60
C ILE A 70 11.50 -3.49 5.58
N ALA A 71 11.36 -4.75 6.02
CA ALA A 71 10.32 -5.13 6.97
C ALA A 71 10.47 -4.44 8.35
N ARG A 72 11.69 -3.96 8.68
CA ARG A 72 11.97 -3.13 9.86
C ARG A 72 11.82 -1.63 9.61
N GLY A 73 11.50 -1.21 8.39
CA GLY A 73 11.41 0.19 7.98
C GLY A 73 12.77 0.91 7.93
N SER A 74 13.89 0.18 7.93
CA SER A 74 15.25 0.75 7.93
C SER A 74 15.78 1.03 6.51
N ARG A 75 15.16 0.43 5.49
CA ARG A 75 15.43 0.70 4.07
C ARG A 75 14.13 0.74 3.28
N THR A 76 14.12 1.53 2.21
CA THR A 76 13.07 1.46 1.18
C THR A 76 13.35 0.28 0.24
N PRO A 77 12.38 -0.15 -0.59
CA PRO A 77 12.60 -1.14 -1.62
C PRO A 77 13.61 -0.74 -2.71
N THR A 78 13.97 0.55 -2.81
CA THR A 78 15.06 1.03 -3.69
C THR A 78 16.41 1.10 -2.98
N GLY A 79 16.48 0.68 -1.71
CA GLY A 79 17.70 0.64 -0.92
C GLY A 79 18.07 1.97 -0.26
N THR A 80 17.22 3.01 -0.35
CA THR A 80 17.45 4.29 0.34
C THR A 80 17.11 4.19 1.82
N ILE A 81 17.79 4.98 2.65
CA ILE A 81 17.46 5.12 4.07
C ILE A 81 16.36 6.18 4.17
N PRO A 82 15.17 5.86 4.74
CA PRO A 82 14.10 6.84 4.85
C PRO A 82 14.49 7.97 5.81
N TYR A 83 14.65 9.19 5.29
CA TYR A 83 15.03 10.38 6.08
C TYR A 83 13.93 10.82 7.07
N TYR A 84 12.66 10.49 6.78
CA TYR A 84 11.50 10.86 7.60
C TYR A 84 10.57 9.67 7.84
N TYR A 85 10.84 8.87 8.88
CA TYR A 85 9.86 7.91 9.38
C TYR A 85 8.79 8.62 10.23
N ASN A 86 7.65 8.97 9.63
CA ASN A 86 6.47 9.41 10.38
C ASN A 86 5.35 8.35 10.28
N PRO A 87 5.21 7.45 11.28
CA PRO A 87 4.19 6.41 11.24
C PRO A 87 2.76 6.99 11.16
N ALA A 88 2.53 8.21 11.63
CA ALA A 88 1.23 8.87 11.58
C ALA A 88 0.80 9.30 10.17
N VAL A 89 1.74 9.43 9.22
CA VAL A 89 1.43 9.84 7.83
C VAL A 89 1.03 8.65 6.96
N VAL A 90 1.46 7.43 7.31
CA VAL A 90 1.30 6.27 6.43
C VAL A 90 0.51 5.12 7.08
N SER A 91 0.45 5.03 8.42
CA SER A 91 -0.41 4.06 9.12
C SER A 91 -0.88 4.57 10.49
N PRO A 92 -2.16 4.96 10.65
CA PRO A 92 -2.73 5.39 11.93
C PRO A 92 -2.58 4.35 13.06
N ILE A 93 -2.41 3.07 12.72
CA ILE A 93 -2.19 1.99 13.71
C ILE A 93 -0.72 1.92 14.15
N ALA A 94 0.25 2.16 13.25
CA ALA A 94 1.65 2.28 13.66
C ALA A 94 1.89 3.49 14.60
N ALA A 95 1.04 4.51 14.50
CA ALA A 95 1.01 5.63 15.44
C ALA A 95 0.20 5.35 16.73
N GLY A 96 -0.56 4.24 16.80
CA GLY A 96 -1.57 3.99 17.84
C GLY A 96 -1.39 2.72 18.69
N ILE A 97 -0.54 1.76 18.31
CA ILE A 97 -0.25 0.58 19.15
C ILE A 97 0.79 0.96 20.21
N GLY A 98 0.35 1.55 21.33
CA GLY A 98 1.28 1.96 22.38
C GLY A 98 0.66 2.47 23.69
N ALA A 99 -0.52 1.99 24.11
CA ALA A 99 -1.19 2.51 25.32
C ALA A 99 -1.36 1.48 26.46
N GLY A 100 -0.41 0.56 26.69
CA GLY A 100 -0.42 -0.26 27.92
C GLY A 100 0.73 -1.25 28.07
N ILE A 101 1.24 -1.42 29.29
CA ILE A 101 2.43 -2.23 29.63
C ILE A 101 2.24 -3.74 29.33
N GLY A 102 1.03 -4.27 29.47
CA GLY A 102 0.69 -5.64 29.02
C GLY A 102 0.58 -5.78 27.48
N GLY A 103 0.39 -4.67 26.76
CA GLY A 103 0.37 -4.59 25.29
C GLY A 103 1.75 -4.52 24.65
N LEU A 104 2.82 -4.28 25.42
CA LEU A 104 4.19 -4.21 24.89
C LEU A 104 4.77 -5.59 24.54
N ILE A 105 4.43 -6.64 25.30
CA ILE A 105 4.90 -8.01 25.03
C ILE A 105 4.09 -8.67 23.91
N ALA A 106 2.76 -8.54 23.95
CA ALA A 106 1.90 -8.97 22.84
C ALA A 106 2.19 -8.15 21.57
N GLY A 107 2.51 -6.85 21.73
CA GLY A 107 2.97 -5.96 20.67
C GLY A 107 4.29 -6.42 20.05
N ALA A 108 5.29 -6.79 20.84
CA ALA A 108 6.57 -7.30 20.33
C ALA A 108 6.44 -8.66 19.62
N ILE A 109 5.56 -9.55 20.09
CA ILE A 109 5.29 -10.85 19.43
C ILE A 109 4.53 -10.65 18.12
N ALA A 110 3.48 -9.81 18.14
CA ALA A 110 2.71 -9.44 16.96
C ALA A 110 3.60 -8.70 15.93
N GLU A 111 4.46 -7.81 16.39
CA GLU A 111 5.44 -7.10 15.58
C GLU A 111 6.48 -8.07 15.00
N GLY A 112 6.97 -9.03 15.78
CA GLY A 112 7.88 -10.07 15.30
C GLY A 112 7.24 -10.98 14.24
N GLN A 113 5.98 -11.39 14.43
CA GLN A 113 5.21 -12.13 13.43
C GLN A 113 4.98 -11.29 12.17
N GLN A 114 4.62 -10.03 12.32
CA GLN A 114 4.36 -9.13 11.21
C GLN A 114 5.62 -8.85 10.38
N ARG A 115 6.76 -8.59 11.03
CA ARG A 115 8.06 -8.42 10.37
C ARG A 115 8.45 -9.66 9.55
N ARG A 116 8.19 -10.87 10.07
CA ARG A 116 8.40 -12.12 9.32
C ARG A 116 7.43 -12.25 8.14
N ALA A 117 6.16 -11.88 8.32
CA ALA A 117 5.18 -11.89 7.24
C ALA A 117 5.56 -10.91 6.11
N ASN A 118 5.95 -9.68 6.45
CA ASN A 118 6.41 -8.67 5.49
C ASN A 118 7.71 -9.10 4.78
N ARG A 119 8.66 -9.71 5.50
CA ARG A 119 9.87 -10.30 4.88
C ARG A 119 9.51 -11.38 3.86
N ARG A 120 8.61 -12.30 4.22
CA ARG A 120 8.11 -13.33 3.28
C ARG A 120 7.47 -12.69 2.05
N THR A 121 6.63 -11.68 2.23
CA THR A 121 6.01 -10.96 1.10
C THR A 121 7.05 -10.32 0.19
N CYS A 122 8.06 -9.65 0.77
CA CYS A 122 9.18 -9.08 0.04
C CYS A 122 9.95 -10.12 -0.79
N LEU A 123 10.31 -11.27 -0.18
CA LEU A 123 10.98 -12.36 -0.88
C LEU A 123 10.14 -12.87 -2.06
N MET A 124 8.83 -13.07 -1.86
CA MET A 124 7.94 -13.49 -2.93
C MET A 124 7.83 -12.47 -4.06
N ILE A 125 7.80 -11.18 -3.75
CA ILE A 125 7.80 -10.10 -4.76
C ILE A 125 9.11 -10.09 -5.56
N LYS A 126 10.25 -10.38 -4.91
CA LYS A 126 11.56 -10.56 -5.55
C LYS A 126 11.67 -11.87 -6.36
N GLY A 127 10.61 -12.66 -6.44
CA GLY A 127 10.55 -13.89 -7.24
C GLY A 127 11.02 -15.15 -6.51
N TRP A 128 11.24 -15.09 -5.19
CA TRP A 128 11.44 -16.28 -4.38
C TRP A 128 10.13 -17.04 -4.23
N ARG A 129 10.19 -18.36 -4.37
CA ARG A 129 9.06 -19.26 -4.19
C ARG A 129 9.17 -19.92 -2.83
N LEU A 130 8.07 -19.95 -2.06
CA LEU A 130 8.01 -20.74 -0.84
C LEU A 130 7.72 -22.19 -1.21
N VAL A 131 8.57 -23.10 -0.76
CA VAL A 131 8.44 -24.54 -0.99
C VAL A 131 8.08 -25.20 0.33
N GLU A 132 6.99 -25.94 0.34
CA GLU A 132 6.56 -26.81 1.45
C GLU A 132 6.80 -28.27 1.02
N PRO A 133 7.88 -28.92 1.48
CA PRO A 133 8.27 -30.23 0.98
C PRO A 133 7.27 -31.33 1.35
N SER A 134 7.28 -32.42 0.58
CA SER A 134 6.48 -33.60 0.92
C SER A 134 6.89 -34.16 2.30
N PRO A 135 6.02 -34.93 2.99
CA PRO A 135 6.37 -35.54 4.27
C PRO A 135 7.64 -36.41 4.20
N ALA A 136 7.87 -37.08 3.07
CA ALA A 136 9.06 -37.90 2.84
C ALA A 136 10.34 -37.06 2.75
N VAL A 137 10.30 -35.93 2.02
CA VAL A 137 11.43 -35.01 1.93
C VAL A 137 11.69 -34.34 3.27
N THR A 138 10.63 -33.89 3.96
CA THR A 138 10.72 -33.32 5.30
C THR A 138 11.42 -34.29 6.27
N ALA A 139 10.97 -35.55 6.34
CA ALA A 139 11.59 -36.57 7.19
C ALA A 139 13.06 -36.84 6.85
N LYS A 140 13.39 -36.86 5.55
CA LYS A 140 14.76 -37.02 5.07
C LYS A 140 15.67 -35.88 5.52
N VAL A 141 15.22 -34.63 5.38
CA VAL A 141 16.00 -33.44 5.77
C VAL A 141 16.09 -33.31 7.30
N ALA A 142 15.04 -33.67 8.03
CA ALA A 142 15.04 -33.67 9.49
C ALA A 142 16.08 -34.64 10.08
N ALA A 143 16.33 -35.77 9.42
CA ALA A 143 17.32 -36.77 9.84
C ALA A 143 18.78 -36.39 9.54
N MET A 144 19.03 -35.33 8.77
CA MET A 144 20.38 -34.87 8.43
C MET A 144 21.08 -34.20 9.63
N THR A 145 22.40 -34.29 9.68
CA THR A 145 23.22 -33.45 10.57
C THR A 145 23.15 -31.97 10.13
N GLU A 146 23.61 -31.04 10.96
CA GLU A 146 23.66 -29.62 10.61
C GLU A 146 24.46 -29.36 9.32
N ALA A 147 25.66 -29.93 9.22
CA ALA A 147 26.50 -29.82 8.03
C ALA A 147 25.84 -30.42 6.77
N GLN A 148 25.12 -31.54 6.93
CA GLN A 148 24.37 -32.15 5.83
C GLN A 148 23.18 -31.28 5.39
N ARG A 149 22.44 -30.68 6.34
CA ARG A 149 21.34 -29.74 6.02
C ARG A 149 21.87 -28.50 5.30
N GLU A 150 22.99 -27.96 5.76
CA GLU A 150 23.61 -26.80 5.13
C GLU A 150 24.01 -27.13 3.68
N ALA A 151 24.72 -28.24 3.47
CA ALA A 151 25.07 -28.71 2.13
C ALA A 151 23.84 -28.98 1.25
N HIS A 152 22.78 -29.55 1.83
CA HIS A 152 21.52 -29.78 1.14
C HIS A 152 20.87 -28.46 0.68
N PHE A 153 20.73 -27.48 1.58
CA PHE A 153 20.13 -26.19 1.22
C PHE A 153 20.98 -25.39 0.23
N ASN A 154 22.31 -25.47 0.35
CA ASN A 154 23.22 -24.85 -0.62
C ASN A 154 23.10 -25.47 -2.02
N ALA A 155 22.69 -26.74 -2.12
CA ALA A 155 22.48 -27.41 -3.40
C ALA A 155 21.08 -27.18 -4.01
N ILE A 156 20.03 -27.03 -3.19
CA ILE A 156 18.66 -26.88 -3.70
C ILE A 156 18.23 -25.43 -3.90
N VAL A 157 18.84 -24.47 -3.19
CA VAL A 157 18.61 -23.04 -3.45
C VAL A 157 19.17 -22.75 -4.84
N GLY A 158 18.30 -22.29 -5.75
CA GLY A 158 18.66 -22.09 -7.15
C GLY A 158 18.20 -23.18 -8.09
N ALA A 159 17.75 -24.32 -7.57
CA ALA A 159 17.39 -25.45 -8.40
C ALA A 159 16.16 -25.10 -9.27
N GLU A 160 16.22 -25.49 -10.55
CA GLU A 160 15.11 -25.34 -11.49
C GLU A 160 13.86 -26.10 -11.04
N ARG A 161 14.07 -27.26 -10.42
CA ARG A 161 13.02 -28.15 -9.93
C ARG A 161 13.27 -28.50 -8.47
N VAL A 162 12.23 -28.39 -7.67
CA VAL A 162 12.21 -28.73 -6.24
C VAL A 162 10.94 -29.52 -5.96
N GLU A 163 11.02 -30.47 -5.04
CA GLU A 163 9.88 -31.31 -4.66
C GLU A 163 9.08 -30.65 -3.53
N GLY A 164 7.77 -30.53 -3.70
CA GLY A 164 6.87 -29.98 -2.70
C GLY A 164 5.73 -29.16 -3.29
N GLU A 165 4.87 -28.65 -2.41
CA GLU A 165 3.93 -27.59 -2.77
C GLU A 165 4.69 -26.27 -2.93
N ILE A 166 4.50 -25.61 -4.07
CA ILE A 166 5.19 -24.37 -4.41
C ILE A 166 4.18 -23.23 -4.39
N THR A 167 4.39 -22.28 -3.48
CA THR A 167 3.69 -21.00 -3.46
C THR A 167 4.59 -19.93 -4.08
N GLU A 168 4.12 -19.29 -5.15
CA GLU A 168 4.82 -18.18 -5.81
C GLU A 168 3.86 -17.03 -6.15
N ARG A 169 4.41 -15.82 -6.26
CA ARG A 169 3.66 -14.63 -6.72
C ARG A 169 4.22 -14.14 -8.04
N LYS A 170 3.50 -14.42 -9.12
CA LYS A 170 3.85 -14.01 -10.49
C LYS A 170 3.10 -12.76 -10.96
N THR A 171 1.95 -12.49 -10.35
CA THR A 171 1.08 -11.35 -10.67
C THR A 171 0.79 -10.57 -9.40
N PHE A 172 0.71 -9.25 -9.56
CA PHE A 172 0.33 -8.30 -8.51
C PHE A 172 -0.91 -7.49 -8.90
N ALA A 173 -1.52 -7.83 -10.04
CA ALA A 173 -2.85 -7.40 -10.41
C ALA A 173 -3.88 -8.45 -9.95
N LEU A 174 -5.11 -8.00 -9.70
CA LEU A 174 -6.22 -8.89 -9.44
C LEU A 174 -6.42 -9.83 -10.64
N ALA A 175 -6.41 -11.14 -10.39
CA ALA A 175 -6.70 -12.12 -11.41
C ALA A 175 -8.15 -12.01 -11.87
N ALA A 176 -8.39 -12.12 -13.16
CA ALA A 176 -9.74 -12.17 -13.71
C ALA A 176 -10.46 -13.41 -13.15
N ASP A 177 -11.68 -13.21 -12.64
CA ASP A 177 -12.53 -14.28 -12.16
C ASP A 177 -14.00 -13.91 -12.49
N PRO A 178 -14.80 -14.83 -13.06
CA PRO A 178 -16.20 -14.55 -13.39
C PRO A 178 -17.07 -14.10 -12.21
N ALA A 179 -16.67 -14.42 -10.97
CA ALA A 179 -17.35 -13.96 -9.76
C ALA A 179 -17.14 -12.46 -9.48
N LEU A 180 -16.16 -11.83 -10.13
CA LEU A 180 -15.81 -10.42 -9.98
C LEU A 180 -16.25 -9.68 -11.25
N LYS A 181 -17.47 -9.10 -11.24
CA LYS A 181 -18.04 -8.44 -12.43
C LYS A 181 -17.49 -7.02 -12.62
N LEU A 182 -16.18 -6.89 -12.82
CA LEU A 182 -15.46 -5.60 -12.86
C LEU A 182 -16.05 -4.59 -13.87
N ASP A 183 -16.48 -5.09 -15.04
CA ASP A 183 -16.97 -4.26 -16.15
C ASP A 183 -18.50 -4.30 -16.31
N ALA A 184 -19.22 -4.90 -15.36
CA ALA A 184 -20.68 -4.95 -15.46
C ALA A 184 -21.30 -3.54 -15.30
N PRO A 185 -22.42 -3.29 -15.99
CA PRO A 185 -23.14 -2.03 -15.85
C PRO A 185 -23.64 -1.87 -14.41
N VAL A 186 -23.80 -0.61 -14.00
CA VAL A 186 -24.40 -0.24 -12.71
C VAL A 186 -25.76 0.39 -12.95
N ASP A 187 -26.78 -0.18 -12.32
CA ASP A 187 -28.16 0.31 -12.43
C ASP A 187 -28.55 1.09 -11.17
N GLY A 188 -29.07 2.31 -11.35
CA GLY A 188 -29.60 3.14 -10.28
C GLY A 188 -28.94 4.52 -10.16
N PRO A 189 -29.38 5.35 -9.22
CA PRO A 189 -28.87 6.70 -9.08
C PRO A 189 -27.42 6.71 -8.58
N SER A 190 -26.56 7.46 -9.28
CA SER A 190 -25.21 7.75 -8.82
C SER A 190 -25.22 8.80 -7.70
N SER A 191 -24.23 8.76 -6.82
CA SER A 191 -23.96 9.82 -5.85
C SER A 191 -22.67 10.56 -6.17
N LEU A 192 -22.58 11.82 -5.71
CA LEU A 192 -21.42 12.69 -5.87
C LEU A 192 -20.97 13.20 -4.50
N TYR A 193 -19.66 13.15 -4.26
CA TYR A 193 -19.03 13.66 -3.04
C TYR A 193 -17.86 14.58 -3.37
N LEU A 194 -17.93 15.84 -2.93
CA LEU A 194 -16.86 16.84 -3.10
C LEU A 194 -16.09 17.12 -1.79
N GLY A 195 -16.46 16.46 -0.69
CA GLY A 195 -15.95 16.71 0.66
C GLY A 195 -17.06 16.99 1.67
N LYS A 196 -16.73 16.92 2.97
CA LYS A 196 -17.71 17.17 4.04
C LYS A 196 -18.13 18.64 4.03
N LYS A 197 -19.44 18.88 4.14
CA LYS A 197 -20.04 20.23 4.20
C LYS A 197 -19.78 21.10 2.97
N ILE A 198 -19.43 20.48 1.83
CA ILE A 198 -19.37 21.17 0.55
C ILE A 198 -20.71 20.96 -0.14
N ASP A 199 -21.33 22.05 -0.57
CA ASP A 199 -22.52 21.97 -1.42
C ASP A 199 -22.12 21.42 -2.79
N ILE A 200 -22.62 20.24 -3.13
CA ILE A 200 -22.32 19.59 -4.41
C ILE A 200 -22.91 20.33 -5.61
N ALA A 201 -23.89 21.22 -5.39
CA ALA A 201 -24.48 22.06 -6.44
C ALA A 201 -23.68 23.34 -6.71
N ALA A 202 -22.84 23.77 -5.77
CA ALA A 202 -21.98 24.93 -5.96
C ALA A 202 -20.78 24.56 -6.85
N PRO A 203 -20.47 25.31 -7.92
CA PRO A 203 -19.34 25.01 -8.80
C PRO A 203 -18.02 24.90 -8.02
N LEU A 204 -17.29 23.81 -8.23
CA LEU A 204 -15.97 23.62 -7.62
C LEU A 204 -14.91 24.40 -8.40
N THR A 205 -14.39 25.48 -7.82
CA THR A 205 -13.26 26.23 -8.38
C THR A 205 -11.93 25.69 -7.84
N LEU A 206 -10.98 25.45 -8.75
CA LEU A 206 -9.60 25.11 -8.41
C LEU A 206 -8.77 26.38 -8.22
N ALA A 207 -8.05 26.48 -7.10
CA ALA A 207 -7.13 27.60 -6.88
C ALA A 207 -5.87 27.47 -7.77
N PRO A 208 -5.08 28.55 -7.95
CA PRO A 208 -3.80 28.46 -8.63
C PRO A 208 -2.91 27.37 -8.03
N GLY A 209 -2.38 26.49 -8.88
CA GLY A 209 -1.56 25.36 -8.44
C GLY A 209 -2.34 24.16 -7.90
N GLU A 210 -3.68 24.18 -7.91
CA GLU A 210 -4.50 23.00 -7.58
C GLU A 210 -4.95 22.24 -8.83
N GLY A 211 -5.21 20.95 -8.66
CA GLY A 211 -5.95 20.11 -9.58
C GLY A 211 -7.02 19.31 -8.83
N ALA A 212 -7.77 18.49 -9.57
CA ALA A 212 -8.77 17.58 -9.02
C ALA A 212 -8.48 16.13 -9.41
N ILE A 213 -8.62 15.24 -8.44
CA ILE A 213 -8.67 13.79 -8.65
C ILE A 213 -10.14 13.37 -8.63
N VAL A 214 -10.58 12.66 -9.65
CA VAL A 214 -11.88 12.00 -9.70
C VAL A 214 -11.66 10.50 -9.55
N ILE A 215 -12.32 9.91 -8.57
CA ILE A 215 -12.38 8.45 -8.41
C ILE A 215 -13.84 8.02 -8.37
N ALA A 216 -14.13 6.78 -8.75
CA ALA A 216 -15.44 6.21 -8.46
C ALA A 216 -15.33 4.95 -7.61
N PHE A 217 -16.28 4.76 -6.70
CA PHE A 217 -16.55 3.48 -6.08
C PHE A 217 -17.74 2.84 -6.81
N ARG A 218 -17.46 1.80 -7.59
CA ARG A 218 -18.44 1.06 -8.41
C ARG A 218 -18.86 -0.21 -7.69
N ARG A 219 -20.15 -0.55 -7.73
CA ARG A 219 -20.73 -1.74 -7.09
C ARG A 219 -21.65 -2.45 -8.07
N PRO A 220 -21.10 -3.20 -9.03
CA PRO A 220 -21.88 -3.72 -10.16
C PRO A 220 -22.51 -5.10 -9.88
N ASP A 221 -22.27 -5.67 -8.71
CA ASP A 221 -22.71 -7.02 -8.35
C ASP A 221 -23.00 -7.18 -6.85
N GLU A 222 -23.55 -8.33 -6.46
CA GLU A 222 -23.86 -8.64 -5.06
C GLU A 222 -22.62 -8.70 -4.15
N GLY A 223 -21.46 -9.08 -4.72
CA GLY A 223 -20.20 -9.16 -3.98
C GLY A 223 -19.68 -7.80 -3.51
N SER A 224 -20.06 -6.74 -4.22
CA SER A 224 -19.67 -5.35 -3.98
C SER A 224 -20.81 -4.46 -3.46
N ALA A 225 -22.06 -4.88 -3.64
CA ALA A 225 -23.24 -4.17 -3.15
C ALA A 225 -23.17 -3.88 -1.64
N GLY A 226 -23.46 -2.63 -1.25
CA GLY A 226 -23.47 -2.20 0.15
C GLY A 226 -22.08 -2.14 0.81
N ARG A 227 -20.99 -2.37 0.06
CA ARG A 227 -19.61 -2.33 0.55
C ARG A 227 -18.99 -0.96 0.33
N SER A 228 -18.06 -0.60 1.20
CA SER A 228 -17.29 0.64 1.15
C SER A 228 -15.82 0.31 0.88
N ALA A 229 -15.05 1.27 0.37
CA ALA A 229 -13.60 1.19 0.33
C ALA A 229 -12.98 2.53 0.68
N SER A 230 -11.68 2.48 0.97
CA SER A 230 -10.83 3.66 1.10
C SER A 230 -9.56 3.47 0.28
N LEU A 231 -9.05 4.55 -0.30
CA LEU A 231 -7.78 4.62 -1.02
C LEU A 231 -6.95 5.74 -0.40
N ALA A 232 -5.74 5.40 0.06
CA ALA A 232 -4.75 6.38 0.49
C ALA A 232 -3.86 6.75 -0.69
N MET A 233 -3.65 8.05 -0.87
CA MET A 233 -2.75 8.60 -1.87
C MET A 233 -1.78 9.56 -1.18
N ALA A 234 -0.52 9.52 -1.59
CA ALA A 234 0.51 10.40 -1.06
C ALA A 234 1.27 11.08 -2.20
N ARG A 235 1.82 12.26 -1.92
CA ARG A 235 2.72 12.98 -2.81
C ARG A 235 3.96 12.13 -3.07
N TYR A 236 4.38 12.06 -4.33
CA TYR A 236 5.45 11.18 -4.77
C TYR A 236 6.52 11.94 -5.55
N ASP A 237 7.77 11.61 -5.29
CA ASP A 237 8.92 12.04 -6.08
C ASP A 237 9.30 10.91 -7.05
N VAL A 238 8.98 11.12 -8.32
CA VAL A 238 9.22 10.13 -9.39
C VAL A 238 10.72 9.89 -9.60
N GLU A 239 11.54 10.93 -9.45
CA GLU A 239 12.99 10.84 -9.62
C GLU A 239 13.64 10.23 -8.37
N GLY A 240 13.26 10.72 -7.19
CA GLY A 240 13.77 10.25 -5.90
C GLY A 240 13.32 8.84 -5.51
N ARG A 241 12.24 8.33 -6.11
CA ARG A 241 11.62 7.03 -5.80
C ARG A 241 11.22 6.90 -4.33
N ASP A 242 10.56 7.93 -3.83
CA ASP A 242 10.03 7.95 -2.48
C ASP A 242 8.85 8.92 -2.34
N LEU A 243 8.19 8.89 -1.19
CA LEU A 243 7.18 9.88 -0.86
C LEU A 243 7.81 11.25 -0.62
N VAL A 244 7.11 12.31 -1.02
CA VAL A 244 7.41 13.65 -0.54
C VAL A 244 6.74 13.81 0.83
N TYR A 245 7.54 13.92 1.87
CA TYR A 245 7.05 14.03 3.24
C TYR A 245 6.69 15.47 3.60
N GLN A 246 5.61 15.63 4.36
CA GLN A 246 5.22 16.93 4.90
C GLN A 246 6.32 17.46 5.85
N PRO A 247 6.86 18.67 5.61
CA PRO A 247 7.89 19.26 6.47
C PRO A 247 7.31 19.61 7.85
N ARG A 248 8.14 19.52 8.91
CA ARG A 248 7.69 19.73 10.30
C ARG A 248 7.16 21.13 10.56
N ASP A 249 7.68 22.12 9.85
CA ASP A 249 7.37 23.54 9.98
C ASP A 249 6.34 24.05 8.96
N TRP A 250 5.66 23.16 8.22
CA TRP A 250 4.68 23.51 7.17
C TRP A 250 3.65 24.55 7.61
N LYS A 251 3.19 24.50 8.86
CA LYS A 251 2.23 25.49 9.40
C LYS A 251 2.84 26.88 9.53
N LYS A 252 4.12 26.95 9.94
CA LYS A 252 4.84 28.22 10.13
C LYS A 252 5.18 28.86 8.79
N THR A 253 5.51 28.04 7.79
CA THR A 253 5.81 28.51 6.43
C THR A 253 4.56 28.80 5.60
N GLY A 254 3.37 28.46 6.12
CA GLY A 254 2.11 28.64 5.41
C GLY A 254 1.92 27.67 4.24
N ASP A 255 2.70 26.60 4.17
CA ASP A 255 2.67 25.59 3.11
C ASP A 255 1.27 24.95 3.01
N LYS A 256 0.71 24.97 1.79
CA LYS A 256 -0.61 24.43 1.45
C LYS A 256 -0.54 23.16 0.63
N THR A 257 0.65 22.59 0.45
CA THR A 257 0.88 21.38 -0.33
C THR A 257 0.07 20.22 0.23
N THR A 258 -0.62 19.51 -0.65
CA THR A 258 -1.31 18.27 -0.33
C THR A 258 -0.30 17.12 -0.36
N TYR A 259 0.19 16.73 0.82
CA TYR A 259 1.14 15.63 0.97
C TYR A 259 0.48 14.25 1.02
N ALA A 260 -0.75 14.18 1.53
CA ALA A 260 -1.53 12.97 1.63
C ALA A 260 -3.02 13.29 1.55
N VAL A 261 -3.78 12.40 0.92
CA VAL A 261 -5.22 12.48 0.80
C VAL A 261 -5.82 11.07 0.84
N ILE A 262 -7.01 10.94 1.43
CA ILE A 262 -7.75 9.68 1.46
C ILE A 262 -9.08 9.90 0.76
N ALA A 263 -9.35 9.05 -0.22
CA ALA A 263 -10.69 8.90 -0.77
C ALA A 263 -11.40 7.80 0.02
N GLN A 264 -12.55 8.09 0.61
CA GLN A 264 -13.27 7.13 1.44
C GLN A 264 -14.74 7.12 1.06
N SER A 265 -15.25 5.97 0.62
CA SER A 265 -16.65 5.79 0.27
C SER A 265 -17.56 6.28 1.40
N SER A 266 -18.42 7.22 1.04
CA SER A 266 -19.36 7.95 1.89
C SER A 266 -20.79 7.47 1.70
N ASP A 267 -21.11 6.94 0.52
CA ASP A 267 -22.41 6.39 0.17
C ASP A 267 -22.27 5.00 -0.45
N ARG A 268 -22.24 3.99 0.42
CA ARG A 268 -22.19 2.58 0.01
C ARG A 268 -23.48 2.05 -0.59
N LYS A 269 -24.58 2.82 -0.58
CA LYS A 269 -25.87 2.41 -1.16
C LYS A 269 -25.94 2.76 -2.64
N ALA A 270 -25.25 3.80 -3.08
CA ALA A 270 -25.16 4.14 -4.49
C ALA A 270 -24.42 3.03 -5.27
N PRO A 271 -24.98 2.53 -6.38
CA PRO A 271 -24.28 1.62 -7.30
C PRO A 271 -22.99 2.24 -7.85
N LEU A 272 -23.01 3.56 -8.06
CA LEU A 272 -21.86 4.37 -8.46
C LEU A 272 -21.75 5.59 -7.54
N GLU A 273 -20.64 5.69 -6.81
CA GLU A 273 -20.31 6.87 -6.02
C GLU A 273 -19.08 7.54 -6.63
N VAL A 274 -19.22 8.77 -7.12
CA VAL A 274 -18.10 9.57 -7.63
C VAL A 274 -17.59 10.50 -6.55
N GLN A 275 -16.27 10.49 -6.31
CA GLN A 275 -15.60 11.43 -5.41
C GLN A 275 -14.67 12.35 -6.19
N VAL A 276 -14.68 13.63 -5.81
CA VAL A 276 -13.75 14.63 -6.31
C VAL A 276 -12.91 15.14 -5.15
N LEU A 277 -11.60 15.08 -5.30
CA LEU A 277 -10.63 15.52 -4.30
C LEU A 277 -9.81 16.66 -4.88
N ARG A 278 -9.84 17.82 -4.22
CA ARG A 278 -8.91 18.92 -4.53
C ARG A 278 -7.55 18.62 -3.93
N VAL A 279 -6.51 18.77 -4.75
CA VAL A 279 -5.12 18.54 -4.35
C VAL A 279 -4.22 19.58 -5.01
N THR A 280 -3.03 19.81 -4.47
CA THR A 280 -2.00 20.59 -5.17
C THR A 280 -1.44 19.82 -6.35
N ALA A 281 -1.14 20.49 -7.46
CA ALA A 281 -0.63 19.88 -8.68
C ALA A 281 0.71 19.16 -8.47
N GLY A 282 0.89 17.98 -9.06
CA GLY A 282 2.10 17.15 -9.08
C GLY A 282 1.79 15.66 -9.06
N ASP A 283 2.80 14.85 -8.72
CA ASP A 283 2.72 13.40 -8.79
C ASP A 283 2.27 12.77 -7.46
N TYR A 284 1.46 11.72 -7.59
CA TYR A 284 0.87 10.99 -6.48
C TYR A 284 1.02 9.49 -6.68
N VAL A 285 1.02 8.75 -5.58
CA VAL A 285 1.08 7.28 -5.54
C VAL A 285 -0.05 6.72 -4.68
N ILE A 286 -0.65 5.61 -5.08
CA ILE A 286 -1.68 4.92 -4.28
C ILE A 286 -0.99 4.05 -3.24
N THR A 287 -0.83 4.60 -2.04
CA THR A 287 -0.01 3.99 -0.99
C THR A 287 -0.68 2.79 -0.33
N GLY A 288 -2.00 2.70 -0.32
CA GLY A 288 -2.73 1.60 0.31
C GLY A 288 -4.24 1.69 0.11
N SER A 289 -4.93 0.63 0.49
CA SER A 289 -6.39 0.57 0.38
C SER A 289 -7.02 -0.28 1.49
N SER A 290 -8.31 -0.09 1.71
CA SER A 290 -9.12 -0.94 2.58
C SER A 290 -10.51 -1.15 2.00
N VAL A 291 -11.15 -2.24 2.43
CA VAL A 291 -12.55 -2.53 2.12
C VAL A 291 -13.34 -2.61 3.43
N GLY A 292 -14.61 -2.20 3.40
CA GLY A 292 -15.49 -2.09 4.56
C GLY A 292 -15.19 -0.86 5.40
N LYS A 293 -15.43 -0.95 6.72
CA LYS A 293 -15.12 0.09 7.70
C LYS A 293 -13.68 0.03 8.22
N GLY A 294 -12.83 -0.78 7.57
CA GLY A 294 -11.45 -1.00 8.00
C GLY A 294 -10.58 0.23 7.77
N VAL A 295 -9.69 0.48 8.73
CA VAL A 295 -8.56 1.39 8.53
C VAL A 295 -7.58 0.79 7.52
N ILE A 296 -6.88 1.64 6.78
CA ILE A 296 -5.87 1.21 5.81
C ILE A 296 -4.66 0.66 6.59
N VAL A 297 -4.46 -0.65 6.48
CA VAL A 297 -3.39 -1.42 7.15
C VAL A 297 -2.36 -1.97 6.17
N THR A 298 -2.55 -1.70 4.88
CA THR A 298 -1.69 -2.13 3.79
C THR A 298 -0.84 -0.96 3.28
N SER A 299 0.38 -1.25 2.85
CA SER A 299 1.26 -0.33 2.14
C SER A 299 1.75 -1.01 0.86
N ASN A 300 1.45 -0.43 -0.31
CA ASN A 300 1.86 -0.93 -1.62
C ASN A 300 3.30 -0.55 -1.98
N CYS A 301 4.17 -0.37 -0.98
CA CYS A 301 5.50 0.20 -1.11
C CYS A 301 6.46 -0.56 -2.03
N PHE A 302 6.20 -1.84 -2.34
CA PHE A 302 7.02 -2.64 -3.24
C PHE A 302 6.71 -2.45 -4.74
N GLY A 303 5.67 -1.67 -5.05
CA GLY A 303 5.24 -1.41 -6.40
C GLY A 303 3.79 -0.94 -6.38
N ALA A 304 3.62 0.37 -6.38
CA ALA A 304 2.31 1.01 -6.36
C ALA A 304 2.02 1.70 -7.70
N PRO A 305 0.73 1.94 -8.00
CA PRO A 305 0.33 2.80 -9.10
C PRO A 305 0.61 4.27 -8.77
N THR A 306 1.20 4.98 -9.72
CA THR A 306 1.45 6.43 -9.69
C THR A 306 0.66 7.14 -10.76
N PHE A 307 0.37 8.41 -10.55
CA PHE A 307 -0.31 9.27 -11.52
C PHE A 307 0.05 10.74 -11.30
N HIS A 308 -0.14 11.55 -12.34
CA HIS A 308 0.12 12.98 -12.32
C HIS A 308 -1.18 13.79 -12.29
N VAL A 309 -1.21 14.87 -11.49
CA VAL A 309 -2.30 15.86 -11.46
C VAL A 309 -1.73 17.23 -11.84
N GLY A 310 -2.08 17.73 -13.03
CA GLY A 310 -1.65 19.07 -13.46
C GLY A 310 -2.46 20.19 -12.79
N ALA A 311 -1.90 21.40 -12.74
CA ALA A 311 -2.62 22.58 -12.27
C ALA A 311 -3.81 22.90 -13.20
N GLY A 312 -4.98 23.16 -12.62
CA GLY A 312 -6.24 23.35 -13.34
C GLY A 312 -6.78 22.10 -14.03
N LYS A 313 -6.18 20.92 -13.82
CA LYS A 313 -6.61 19.67 -14.46
C LYS A 313 -7.49 18.83 -13.54
N THR A 314 -8.47 18.16 -14.13
CA THR A 314 -9.33 17.18 -13.49
C THR A 314 -9.00 15.81 -14.06
N VAL A 315 -8.37 14.94 -13.28
CA VAL A 315 -7.93 13.62 -13.74
C VAL A 315 -8.77 12.51 -13.12
N TYR A 316 -9.24 11.58 -13.94
CA TYR A 316 -10.01 10.41 -13.54
C TYR A 316 -9.07 9.22 -13.32
N LEU A 317 -9.02 8.71 -12.10
CA LEU A 317 -8.13 7.64 -11.70
C LEU A 317 -8.67 6.24 -12.04
N GLY A 318 -9.98 6.08 -12.18
CA GLY A 318 -10.63 4.78 -12.39
C GLY A 318 -11.78 4.51 -11.41
N ASP A 319 -12.35 3.33 -11.59
CA ASP A 319 -13.40 2.76 -10.76
C ASP A 319 -12.80 1.69 -9.85
N PHE A 320 -13.13 1.78 -8.57
CA PHE A 320 -12.66 0.87 -7.54
C PHE A 320 -13.83 0.08 -6.97
N ILE A 321 -13.75 -1.25 -7.04
CA ILE A 321 -14.86 -2.15 -6.71
C ILE A 321 -14.59 -2.85 -5.38
N PRO A 322 -15.29 -2.49 -4.28
CA PRO A 322 -15.05 -3.05 -2.96
C PRO A 322 -15.66 -4.46 -2.81
N TYR A 323 -14.85 -5.50 -2.92
CA TYR A 323 -15.32 -6.89 -2.74
C TYR A 323 -15.12 -7.38 -1.31
N MET A 324 -16.16 -7.98 -0.75
CA MET A 324 -16.11 -8.66 0.55
C MET A 324 -16.70 -10.05 0.47
N ASP A 325 -15.90 -11.04 0.88
CA ASP A 325 -16.31 -12.44 1.03
C ASP A 325 -16.83 -13.09 -0.27
N VAL A 326 -16.30 -12.68 -1.42
CA VAL A 326 -16.70 -13.25 -2.71
C VAL A 326 -16.05 -14.60 -2.91
N LYS A 327 -16.84 -15.64 -3.14
CA LYS A 327 -16.32 -16.97 -3.48
C LYS A 327 -15.85 -16.99 -4.93
N LEU A 328 -14.55 -17.07 -5.13
CA LEU A 328 -13.92 -17.19 -6.45
C LEU A 328 -14.15 -18.58 -7.05
N SER A 329 -13.89 -18.70 -8.35
CA SER A 329 -13.89 -19.99 -9.09
C SER A 329 -12.94 -21.03 -8.48
N THR A 330 -11.87 -20.57 -7.81
CA THR A 330 -10.92 -21.42 -7.06
C THR A 330 -11.48 -21.98 -5.75
N GLY A 331 -12.71 -21.59 -5.36
CA GLY A 331 -13.31 -21.90 -4.06
C GLY A 331 -12.81 -21.03 -2.91
N LYS A 332 -11.76 -20.22 -3.12
CA LYS A 332 -11.23 -19.28 -2.12
C LYS A 332 -12.13 -18.05 -2.01
N LYS A 333 -12.19 -17.47 -0.82
CA LYS A 333 -12.87 -16.19 -0.57
C LYS A 333 -11.94 -15.03 -0.90
N PHE A 334 -12.46 -14.04 -1.61
CA PHE A 334 -11.75 -12.81 -1.96
C PHE A 334 -12.24 -11.65 -1.11
N PHE A 335 -11.26 -10.89 -0.60
CA PHE A 335 -11.43 -9.64 0.12
C PHE A 335 -10.43 -8.65 -0.46
N GLY A 336 -10.91 -7.62 -1.14
CA GLY A 336 -10.01 -6.70 -1.82
C GLY A 336 -10.71 -5.74 -2.76
N LEU A 337 -9.91 -4.93 -3.45
CA LEU A 337 -10.39 -3.90 -4.34
C LEU A 337 -10.17 -4.33 -5.80
N GLY A 338 -11.26 -4.41 -6.56
CA GLY A 338 -11.20 -4.49 -8.02
C GLY A 338 -10.89 -3.12 -8.62
N TYR A 339 -10.43 -3.12 -9.87
CA TYR A 339 -10.19 -1.92 -10.65
C TYR A 339 -10.76 -2.09 -12.06
N SER A 340 -11.46 -1.07 -12.55
CA SER A 340 -11.88 -0.94 -13.95
C SER A 340 -11.90 0.54 -14.36
N GLU A 341 -12.18 0.84 -15.63
CA GLU A 341 -12.19 2.21 -16.16
C GLU A 341 -13.48 2.48 -16.94
N HIS A 342 -14.38 3.24 -16.33
CA HIS A 342 -15.65 3.67 -16.94
C HIS A 342 -15.78 5.18 -16.87
N LEU A 343 -14.85 5.88 -17.54
CA LEU A 343 -14.79 7.35 -17.58
C LEU A 343 -16.14 7.99 -17.95
N ALA A 344 -16.88 7.39 -18.87
CA ALA A 344 -18.17 7.90 -19.33
C ALA A 344 -19.22 7.94 -18.21
N ASP A 345 -19.30 6.89 -17.40
CA ASP A 345 -20.26 6.78 -16.29
C ASP A 345 -19.92 7.80 -15.19
N ALA A 346 -18.65 7.89 -14.82
CA ALA A 346 -18.17 8.88 -13.86
C ALA A 346 -18.42 10.32 -14.36
N ARG A 347 -18.23 10.56 -15.67
CA ARG A 347 -18.47 11.86 -16.29
C ARG A 347 -19.95 12.22 -16.26
N ALA A 348 -20.83 11.27 -16.58
CA ALA A 348 -22.27 11.49 -16.54
C ALA A 348 -22.77 11.80 -15.12
N ALA A 349 -22.30 11.03 -14.13
CA ALA A 349 -22.62 11.28 -12.71
C ALA A 349 -22.15 12.66 -12.23
N LEU A 350 -20.95 13.08 -12.66
CA LEU A 350 -20.39 14.39 -12.32
C LEU A 350 -21.13 15.54 -13.03
N ALA A 351 -21.49 15.38 -14.30
CA ALA A 351 -22.08 16.43 -15.13
C ALA A 351 -23.43 16.96 -14.59
N ALA A 352 -24.17 16.13 -13.87
CA ALA A 352 -25.47 16.49 -13.29
C ALA A 352 -25.38 17.62 -12.24
N LYS A 353 -24.22 17.82 -11.62
CA LYS A 353 -23.99 18.82 -10.55
C LYS A 353 -22.75 19.68 -10.77
N GLN A 354 -21.79 19.20 -11.55
CA GLN A 354 -20.50 19.85 -11.82
C GLN A 354 -20.16 19.74 -13.32
N PRO A 355 -20.95 20.38 -14.21
CA PRO A 355 -20.81 20.23 -15.67
C PRO A 355 -19.44 20.67 -16.20
N GLU A 356 -18.85 21.72 -15.63
CA GLU A 356 -17.52 22.21 -16.03
C GLU A 356 -16.40 21.24 -15.64
N LEU A 357 -16.46 20.64 -14.44
CA LEU A 357 -15.49 19.61 -14.07
C LEU A 357 -15.63 18.36 -14.93
N ALA A 358 -16.88 17.96 -15.24
CA ALA A 358 -17.16 16.80 -16.07
C ALA A 358 -16.62 16.97 -17.49
N SER A 359 -16.76 18.15 -18.08
CA SER A 359 -16.22 18.44 -19.41
C SER A 359 -14.69 18.51 -19.43
N ALA A 360 -14.07 19.01 -18.35
CA ALA A 360 -12.62 19.06 -18.19
C ALA A 360 -11.98 17.73 -17.79
N MET A 361 -12.77 16.71 -17.43
CA MET A 361 -12.27 15.45 -16.91
C MET A 361 -11.59 14.61 -17.99
N GLN A 362 -10.33 14.26 -17.75
CA GLN A 362 -9.49 13.40 -18.61
C GLN A 362 -9.03 12.15 -17.84
N PRO A 363 -8.75 11.01 -18.50
CA PRO A 363 -8.17 9.86 -17.83
C PRO A 363 -6.78 10.21 -17.27
N ALA A 364 -6.44 9.65 -16.10
CA ALA A 364 -5.11 9.77 -15.53
C ALA A 364 -4.11 8.90 -16.32
N THR A 365 -2.90 9.42 -16.54
CA THR A 365 -1.76 8.60 -16.99
C THR A 365 -1.19 7.88 -15.77
N ILE A 366 -1.44 6.58 -15.69
CA ILE A 366 -1.04 5.74 -14.55
C ILE A 366 0.18 4.90 -14.91
N ARG A 367 1.14 4.81 -13.99
CA ARG A 367 2.29 3.91 -14.08
C ARG A 367 2.45 3.05 -12.83
N ASN A 368 2.61 1.74 -12.98
CA ASN A 368 2.88 0.80 -11.89
C ASN A 368 4.34 0.87 -11.43
N ARG A 369 4.67 0.09 -10.38
CA ARG A 369 6.04 -0.11 -9.85
C ARG A 369 6.71 1.09 -9.19
N ALA A 370 5.94 2.06 -8.72
CA ALA A 370 6.49 3.04 -7.79
C ALA A 370 6.84 2.38 -6.45
N THR A 371 7.98 2.75 -5.89
CA THR A 371 8.49 2.21 -4.64
C THR A 371 8.78 3.36 -3.70
N PHE A 372 8.62 3.13 -2.40
CA PHE A 372 8.79 4.16 -1.38
C PHE A 372 8.98 3.52 0.00
N ALA A 373 9.25 4.32 1.03
CA ALA A 373 9.41 3.78 2.38
C ALA A 373 8.17 3.02 2.87
N CYS A 374 8.36 1.77 3.25
CA CYS A 374 7.29 0.92 3.74
C CYS A 374 6.89 1.27 5.17
N SER A 375 5.61 1.57 5.38
CA SER A 375 5.07 1.85 6.72
C SER A 375 3.59 1.51 6.79
N ALA A 376 3.30 0.24 7.09
CA ALA A 376 2.00 -0.25 7.49
C ALA A 376 2.18 -1.61 8.18
N ILE A 377 1.07 -2.18 8.67
CA ILE A 377 1.08 -3.55 9.20
C ILE A 377 1.51 -4.47 8.07
N THR A 378 0.79 -4.48 6.97
CA THR A 378 1.08 -5.33 5.81
C THR A 378 1.76 -4.52 4.71
N MET A 379 2.87 -5.03 4.19
CA MET A 379 3.61 -4.43 3.06
C MET A 379 3.44 -5.30 1.82
N ASP A 380 3.09 -4.71 0.69
CA ASP A 380 2.76 -5.43 -0.54
C ASP A 380 3.12 -4.62 -1.80
N ARG A 381 2.84 -5.21 -2.97
CA ARG A 381 2.83 -4.62 -4.30
C ARG A 381 1.41 -4.73 -4.86
N TRP A 382 0.98 -3.70 -5.57
CA TRP A 382 -0.29 -3.68 -6.29
C TRP A 382 -0.12 -3.04 -7.66
N ASP A 383 -0.43 -3.81 -8.70
CA ASP A 383 -0.42 -3.33 -10.07
C ASP A 383 -1.85 -3.14 -10.58
N LEU A 384 -2.11 -2.02 -11.25
CA LEU A 384 -3.34 -1.85 -12.03
C LEU A 384 -3.17 -2.53 -13.40
N PRO A 385 -4.16 -3.31 -13.85
CA PRO A 385 -4.06 -4.08 -15.08
C PRO A 385 -3.88 -3.15 -16.30
N GLY A 386 -3.02 -3.58 -17.24
CA GLY A 386 -2.81 -2.86 -18.51
C GLY A 386 -2.07 -1.52 -18.39
N LYS A 387 -1.52 -1.16 -17.22
CA LYS A 387 -0.76 0.08 -17.04
C LYS A 387 0.73 -0.16 -17.26
N GLU A 388 1.39 0.84 -17.86
CA GLU A 388 2.83 0.84 -18.06
C GLU A 388 3.56 0.78 -16.72
N GLU A 389 4.79 0.28 -16.77
CA GLU A 389 5.67 0.27 -15.61
C GLU A 389 6.48 1.57 -15.59
N LEU A 390 6.62 2.15 -14.39
CA LEU A 390 7.56 3.24 -14.21
C LEU A 390 8.96 2.71 -14.52
N ALA A 391 9.69 3.40 -15.41
CA ALA A 391 11.04 3.01 -15.82
C ALA A 391 11.93 2.72 -14.60
N LEU A 392 12.84 1.76 -14.69
CA LEU A 392 13.79 1.53 -13.61
C LEU A 392 14.65 2.79 -13.41
N PRO A 393 14.97 3.19 -12.16
CA PRO A 393 15.90 4.27 -11.93
C PRO A 393 17.25 3.93 -12.55
N GLU A 394 17.94 4.92 -13.10
CA GLU A 394 19.33 4.72 -13.52
C GLU A 394 20.16 4.29 -12.31
N PRO A 395 21.10 3.34 -12.47
CA PRO A 395 21.99 2.96 -11.38
C PRO A 395 22.75 4.20 -10.90
N LYS A 396 22.57 4.59 -9.63
CA LYS A 396 23.37 5.66 -9.04
C LYS A 396 24.83 5.19 -9.02
N THR A 397 25.65 5.82 -9.84
CA THR A 397 27.11 5.57 -9.95
C THR A 397 27.89 6.33 -8.89
N ASP A 398 27.33 6.50 -7.70
CA ASP A 398 28.04 7.14 -6.60
C ASP A 398 28.86 6.09 -5.86
N PRO A 399 30.20 6.18 -5.85
CA PRO A 399 31.02 5.33 -5.00
C PRO A 399 30.63 5.63 -3.55
N VAL A 400 30.15 4.60 -2.85
CA VAL A 400 29.96 4.65 -1.40
C VAL A 400 31.34 4.87 -0.78
N THR A 401 31.70 6.13 -0.55
CA THR A 401 32.84 6.48 0.29
C THR A 401 32.46 6.08 1.71
N LEU A 402 32.89 4.88 2.12
CA LEU A 402 32.88 4.46 3.51
C LEU A 402 33.77 5.42 4.29
N SER A 403 33.18 6.47 4.87
CA SER A 403 33.84 7.32 5.85
C SER A 403 34.16 6.45 7.06
N ARG A 404 35.42 6.00 7.16
CA ARG A 404 35.96 5.44 8.41
C ARG A 404 35.81 6.48 9.51
N ARG A 405 34.94 6.23 10.48
CA ARG A 405 34.99 6.83 11.81
C ARG A 405 34.94 5.74 12.84
#